data_AF-A0A2D4JPP6-F1
#
_entry.id   AF-A0A2D4JPP6-F1
#
_cell.length_a   1.000
_cell.length_b   1.000
_cell.length_c   1.000
_cell.angle_alpha   90.00
_cell.angle_beta   90.00
_cell.angle_gamma   90.00
#
_symmetry.space_group_name_H-M   'P 1'
#
loop_
_entity.id
_entity.type
_entity.pdbx_description
1 polymer ?
#
loop_
_entity_poly.entity_id
_entity_poly.type
_entity_poly.pdbx_seq_one_letter_code
_entity_poly.pdbx_strand_id
1 'polypeptide(L)'
;FRDLTSWGTEMKALINADELANDVAGAEALLDRHQEHKGEIDAHEDSFKSADDSGQTLLAAGHYASDEVKEKLTILSEERTALLELWELRRQQYEQCMDLQLFYRDTEQVDNWMSKQEAFLLNEDLGDSLDSVEALLKKHE
;
A
#
# COMPACT_ATOMS: atom_id res chain seq x y z
N PHE A 1 -15.63 17.68 -17.79
CA PHE A 1 -14.78 16.87 -18.69
C PHE A 1 -13.30 17.21 -18.50
N ARG A 2 -12.75 18.29 -19.07
CA ARG A 2 -11.31 18.59 -19.04
C ARG A 2 -10.70 18.57 -17.63
N ASP A 3 -11.39 19.18 -16.67
CA ASP A 3 -10.88 19.27 -15.30
C ASP A 3 -10.83 17.90 -14.62
N LEU A 4 -11.85 17.05 -14.83
CA LEU A 4 -11.86 15.67 -14.32
C LEU A 4 -10.78 14.80 -14.97
N THR A 5 -10.54 14.97 -16.27
CA THR A 5 -9.47 14.25 -16.98
C THR A 5 -8.08 14.69 -16.50
N SER A 6 -7.87 15.99 -16.28
CA SER A 6 -6.61 16.52 -15.72
C SER A 6 -6.38 15.97 -14.32
N TRP A 7 -7.39 16.12 -13.44
CA TRP A 7 -7.33 15.63 -12.07
C TRP A 7 -7.08 14.12 -12.01
N GLY A 8 -7.77 13.33 -12.84
CA GLY A 8 -7.55 11.88 -12.90
C GLY A 8 -6.12 11.53 -13.33
N THR A 9 -5.55 12.28 -14.27
CA THR A 9 -4.15 12.11 -14.69
C THR A 9 -3.17 12.45 -13.59
N GLU A 10 -3.41 13.55 -12.86
CA GLU A 10 -2.60 13.97 -11.71
C GLU A 10 -2.67 12.95 -10.57
N MET A 11 -3.86 12.44 -10.24
CA MET A 11 -4.05 11.40 -9.22
C MET A 11 -3.33 10.10 -9.59
N LYS A 12 -3.40 9.66 -10.86
CA LYS A 12 -2.63 8.50 -11.33
C LYS A 12 -1.11 8.71 -11.21
N ALA A 13 -0.63 9.94 -11.37
CA ALA A 13 0.78 10.25 -11.17
C ALA A 13 1.17 10.19 -9.69
N LEU A 14 0.32 10.69 -8.79
CA LEU A 14 0.53 10.61 -7.33
C LEU A 14 0.59 9.16 -6.85
N ILE A 15 -0.36 8.32 -7.28
CA ILE A 15 -0.40 6.89 -6.92
C ILE A 15 0.88 6.15 -7.34
N ASN A 16 1.52 6.55 -8.45
CA ASN A 16 2.75 5.95 -8.97
C ASN A 16 4.03 6.62 -8.47
N ALA A 17 3.97 7.71 -7.70
CA ALA A 17 5.12 8.55 -7.42
C ALA A 17 6.15 7.86 -6.51
N ASP A 18 5.70 7.03 -5.58
CA ASP A 18 6.56 6.49 -4.53
C ASP A 18 7.30 5.23 -4.93
N GLU A 19 8.40 4.95 -4.25
CA GLU A 19 9.04 3.65 -4.27
C GLU A 19 8.54 2.78 -3.11
N LEU A 20 8.78 1.47 -3.17
CA LEU A 20 8.42 0.56 -2.08
C LEU A 20 9.34 0.79 -0.87
N ALA A 21 8.78 0.69 0.33
CA ALA A 21 9.53 0.85 1.57
C ALA A 21 10.45 -0.35 1.86
N ASN A 22 11.48 -0.10 2.65
CA ASN A 22 12.46 -1.09 3.11
C ASN A 22 12.37 -1.37 4.62
N ASP A 23 11.32 -0.87 5.28
CA ASP A 23 10.99 -1.15 6.66
C ASP A 23 9.46 -1.12 6.89
N VAL A 24 9.03 -1.61 8.04
CA VAL A 24 7.59 -1.74 8.39
C VAL A 24 6.94 -0.36 8.51
N ALA A 25 7.60 0.59 9.15
CA ALA A 25 7.04 1.93 9.39
C ALA A 25 6.81 2.70 8.06
N GLY A 26 7.73 2.57 7.10
CA GLY A 26 7.58 3.13 5.78
C GLY A 26 6.47 2.45 4.98
N ALA A 27 6.34 1.12 5.08
CA ALA A 27 5.26 0.39 4.41
C ALA A 27 3.88 0.78 4.96
N GLU A 28 3.75 0.95 6.28
CA GLU A 28 2.54 1.48 6.93
C GLU A 28 2.21 2.89 6.43
N ALA A 29 3.19 3.79 6.40
CA ALA A 29 2.99 5.16 5.91
C ALA A 29 2.56 5.22 4.42
N LEU A 30 3.06 4.29 3.59
CA LEU A 30 2.63 4.16 2.20
C LEU A 30 1.16 3.74 2.11
N LEU A 31 0.72 2.76 2.91
CA LEU A 31 -0.67 2.32 2.95
C LEU A 31 -1.62 3.42 3.44
N ASP A 32 -1.24 4.14 4.50
CA ASP A 32 -2.03 5.23 5.05
C ASP A 32 -2.26 6.34 4.02
N ARG A 33 -1.19 6.82 3.37
CA ARG A 33 -1.31 7.83 2.31
C ARG A 33 -2.08 7.30 1.09
N HIS A 34 -1.91 6.03 0.72
CA HIS A 34 -2.68 5.43 -0.36
C HIS A 34 -4.19 5.39 -0.06
N GLN A 35 -4.55 5.25 1.22
CA GLN A 35 -5.93 5.35 1.68
C GLN A 35 -6.45 6.80 1.64
N GLU A 36 -5.61 7.81 1.87
CA GLU A 36 -5.98 9.22 1.66
C GLU A 36 -6.33 9.49 0.20
N HIS A 37 -5.53 8.99 -0.74
CA HIS A 37 -5.85 9.06 -2.18
C HIS A 37 -7.19 8.41 -2.52
N LYS A 38 -7.56 7.31 -1.84
CA LYS A 38 -8.89 6.71 -2.02
C LYS A 38 -10.01 7.67 -1.61
N GLY A 39 -9.82 8.38 -0.50
CA GLY A 39 -10.77 9.40 -0.04
C GLY A 39 -10.94 10.52 -1.06
N GLU A 40 -9.86 10.98 -1.69
CA GLU A 40 -9.93 11.98 -2.76
C GLU A 40 -10.65 11.45 -4.01
N ILE A 41 -10.42 10.18 -4.38
CA ILE A 41 -11.12 9.54 -5.50
C ILE A 41 -12.63 9.45 -5.23
N ASP A 42 -13.02 9.02 -4.03
CA ASP A 42 -14.42 8.88 -3.64
C ASP A 42 -15.13 10.23 -3.60
N ALA A 43 -14.43 11.29 -3.17
CA ALA A 43 -14.98 12.65 -3.19
C ALA A 43 -15.27 13.19 -4.60
N HIS A 44 -14.63 12.65 -5.64
CA HIS A 44 -14.87 13.05 -7.04
C HIS A 44 -15.91 12.18 -7.76
N GLU A 45 -16.38 11.10 -7.14
CA GLU A 45 -17.33 10.17 -7.76
C GLU A 45 -18.61 10.86 -8.23
N ASP A 46 -19.16 11.76 -7.41
CA ASP A 46 -20.35 12.55 -7.76
C ASP A 46 -20.11 13.46 -8.98
N SER A 47 -18.88 13.97 -9.15
CA SER A 47 -18.52 14.79 -10.29
C SER A 47 -18.43 13.97 -11.58
N PHE A 48 -17.88 12.75 -11.52
CA PHE A 48 -17.90 11.81 -12.65
C PHE A 48 -19.32 11.47 -13.05
N LYS A 49 -20.16 11.11 -12.07
CA LYS A 49 -21.56 10.76 -12.31
C LYS A 49 -22.35 11.92 -12.90
N SER A 50 -22.19 13.12 -12.35
CA SER A 50 -22.88 14.31 -12.88
C SER A 50 -22.46 14.63 -14.32
N ALA A 51 -21.19 14.44 -14.66
CA ALA A 51 -20.69 14.62 -16.03
C ALA A 51 -21.28 13.58 -16.99
N ASP A 52 -21.38 12.32 -16.57
CA ASP A 52 -22.03 11.26 -17.34
C ASP A 52 -23.52 11.56 -17.55
N ASP A 53 -24.28 11.80 -16.48
CA ASP A 53 -25.72 12.12 -16.54
C ASP A 53 -26.01 13.31 -17.47
N SER A 54 -25.18 14.36 -17.40
CA SER A 54 -25.30 15.54 -18.27
C SER A 54 -25.05 15.19 -19.73
N GLY A 55 -24.02 14.37 -20.00
CA GLY A 55 -23.73 13.91 -21.36
C GLY A 55 -24.83 13.01 -21.92
N GLN A 56 -25.34 12.06 -21.12
CA GLN A 56 -26.46 11.20 -21.52
C GLN A 56 -27.72 12.03 -21.83
N THR A 57 -27.99 13.08 -21.07
CA THR A 57 -29.10 14.01 -21.34
C THR A 57 -28.95 14.70 -22.70
N LEU A 58 -27.74 15.16 -23.05
CA LEU A 58 -27.47 15.77 -24.36
C LEU A 58 -27.66 14.77 -25.51
N LEU A 59 -27.22 13.52 -25.32
CA LEU A 59 -27.40 12.46 -26.32
C LEU A 59 -28.89 12.12 -26.51
N ALA A 60 -29.64 11.99 -25.43
CA ALA A 60 -31.08 11.73 -25.47
C ALA A 60 -31.87 12.86 -26.17
N ALA A 61 -31.41 14.10 -26.04
CA ALA A 61 -32.00 15.26 -26.71
C ALA A 61 -31.61 15.38 -28.20
N GLY A 62 -30.76 14.50 -28.73
CA GLY A 62 -30.28 14.58 -30.11
C GLY A 62 -29.43 15.82 -30.38
N HIS A 63 -28.61 16.23 -29.41
CA HIS A 63 -27.77 17.43 -29.52
C HIS A 63 -26.89 17.41 -30.79
N TYR A 64 -26.67 18.56 -31.42
CA TYR A 64 -25.95 18.64 -32.70
C TYR A 64 -24.52 18.06 -32.65
N ALA A 65 -23.91 18.06 -31.46
CA ALA A 65 -22.58 17.53 -31.19
C ALA A 65 -22.60 16.14 -30.52
N SER A 66 -23.63 15.32 -30.77
CA SER A 66 -23.80 14.02 -30.09
C SER A 66 -22.59 13.09 -30.25
N ASP A 67 -21.94 13.08 -31.41
CA ASP A 67 -20.74 12.26 -31.63
C ASP A 67 -19.58 12.67 -30.71
N GLU A 68 -19.33 13.97 -30.58
CA GLU A 68 -18.30 14.51 -29.68
C GLU A 68 -18.64 14.27 -28.21
N VAL A 69 -19.91 14.41 -27.82
CA VAL A 69 -20.36 14.10 -26.46
C VAL A 69 -20.12 12.62 -26.14
N LYS A 70 -20.47 11.72 -27.05
CA LYS A 70 -20.27 10.28 -26.88
C LYS A 70 -18.80 9.92 -26.75
N GLU A 71 -17.93 10.51 -27.58
CA GLU A 71 -16.48 10.32 -27.50
C GLU A 71 -15.94 10.75 -26.12
N LYS A 72 -16.32 11.94 -25.66
CA LYS A 72 -15.90 12.46 -24.35
C LYS A 72 -16.39 11.62 -23.19
N LEU A 73 -17.63 11.11 -23.24
CA LEU A 73 -18.13 10.21 -22.21
C LEU A 73 -17.35 8.89 -22.15
N THR A 74 -17.01 8.32 -23.31
CA THR A 74 -16.17 7.12 -23.38
C THR A 74 -14.80 7.37 -22.76
N ILE A 75 -14.12 8.46 -23.16
CA ILE A 75 -12.81 8.83 -22.59
C ILE A 75 -12.92 9.00 -21.07
N LEU A 76 -13.94 9.70 -20.58
CA LEU A 76 -14.09 9.94 -19.15
C LEU A 76 -14.32 8.64 -18.36
N SER A 77 -15.11 7.71 -18.92
CA SER A 77 -15.37 6.39 -18.33
C SER A 77 -14.11 5.52 -18.31
N GLU A 78 -13.34 5.50 -19.39
CA GLU A 78 -12.07 4.76 -19.48
C GLU A 78 -11.05 5.32 -18.48
N GLU A 79 -10.93 6.64 -18.38
CA GLU A 79 -10.05 7.31 -17.42
C GLU A 79 -10.40 6.99 -15.97
N ARG A 80 -11.69 7.01 -15.62
CA ARG A 80 -12.16 6.62 -14.29
C ARG A 80 -11.84 5.15 -13.98
N THR A 81 -12.07 4.27 -14.95
CA THR A 81 -11.80 2.82 -14.78
C THR A 81 -10.32 2.57 -14.57
N ALA A 82 -9.47 3.15 -15.42
CA ALA A 82 -8.02 3.03 -15.31
C ALA A 82 -7.48 3.59 -13.99
N LEU A 83 -8.04 4.69 -13.47
CA LEU A 83 -7.66 5.23 -12.16
C LEU A 83 -7.98 4.26 -11.02
N LEU A 84 -9.17 3.66 -11.01
CA LEU A 84 -9.58 2.71 -9.97
C LEU A 84 -8.75 1.42 -10.03
N GLU A 85 -8.50 0.90 -11.24
CA GLU A 85 -7.65 -0.27 -11.44
C GLU A 85 -6.21 -0.01 -10.98
N LEU A 86 -5.66 1.17 -11.30
CA LEU A 86 -4.33 1.56 -10.84
C LEU A 86 -4.26 1.67 -9.32
N TRP A 87 -5.25 2.30 -8.69
CA TRP A 87 -5.31 2.42 -7.24
C TRP A 87 -5.32 1.05 -6.58
N GLU A 88 -6.12 0.12 -7.10
CA GLU A 88 -6.23 -1.24 -6.56
C GLU A 88 -4.94 -2.05 -6.76
N LEU A 89 -4.35 -1.99 -7.96
CA LEU A 89 -3.06 -2.62 -8.24
C LEU A 89 -1.98 -2.11 -7.28
N ARG A 90 -1.94 -0.80 -7.04
CA ARG A 90 -0.95 -0.19 -6.17
C ARG A 90 -1.15 -0.57 -4.70
N ARG A 91 -2.40 -0.66 -4.24
CA ARG A 91 -2.74 -1.16 -2.90
C ARG A 91 -2.14 -2.54 -2.66
N GLN A 92 -2.33 -3.46 -3.60
CA GLN A 92 -1.80 -4.82 -3.53
C GLN A 92 -0.26 -4.84 -3.44
N GLN A 93 0.43 -3.95 -4.16
CA GLN A 93 1.88 -3.84 -4.08
C GLN A 93 2.34 -3.36 -2.69
N TYR A 94 1.66 -2.37 -2.11
CA TYR A 94 1.98 -1.90 -0.76
C TYR A 94 1.67 -2.94 0.32
N GLU A 95 0.59 -3.70 0.18
CA GLU A 95 0.27 -4.82 1.09
C GLU A 95 1.33 -5.92 1.02
N GLN A 96 1.75 -6.32 -0.18
CA GLN A 96 2.84 -7.29 -0.35
C GLN A 96 4.17 -6.77 0.21
N CYS A 97 4.44 -5.47 0.07
CA CYS A 97 5.60 -4.83 0.67
C CYS A 97 5.54 -4.90 2.20
N MET A 98 4.39 -4.57 2.79
CA MET A 98 4.17 -4.66 4.24
C MET A 98 4.41 -6.08 4.76
N ASP A 99 3.81 -7.09 4.11
CA ASP A 99 3.99 -8.49 4.48
C ASP A 99 5.46 -8.92 4.43
N LEU A 100 6.20 -8.49 3.40
CA LEU A 100 7.63 -8.76 3.27
C LEU A 100 8.44 -8.11 4.39
N GLN A 101 8.16 -6.85 4.74
CA GLN A 101 8.90 -6.16 5.80
C GLN A 101 8.61 -6.74 7.18
N LEU A 102 7.37 -7.17 7.44
CA LEU A 102 7.02 -7.91 8.66
C LEU A 102 7.79 -9.23 8.73
N PHE A 103 7.84 -9.98 7.63
CA PHE A 103 8.61 -11.23 7.56
C PHE A 103 10.10 -11.04 7.87
N TYR A 104 10.73 -10.01 7.30
CA TYR A 104 12.14 -9.73 7.59
C TYR A 104 12.39 -9.35 9.04
N ARG A 105 11.56 -8.48 9.62
CA ARG A 105 11.65 -8.13 11.04
C ARG A 105 11.51 -9.35 11.94
N ASP A 106 10.54 -10.21 11.65
CA ASP A 106 10.28 -11.41 12.46
C ASP A 106 11.43 -12.43 12.31
N THR A 107 12.01 -12.57 11.12
CA THR A 107 13.20 -13.40 10.88
C THR A 107 14.41 -12.86 11.64
N GLU A 108 14.65 -11.55 11.60
CA GLU A 108 15.73 -10.92 12.36
C GLU A 108 15.55 -11.11 13.88
N GLN A 109 14.31 -11.08 14.38
CA GLN A 109 14.04 -11.36 15.79
C GLN A 109 14.39 -12.80 16.16
N VAL A 110 14.05 -13.77 15.31
CA VAL A 110 14.37 -15.19 15.51
C VAL A 110 15.88 -15.41 15.45
N ASP A 111 16.59 -14.84 14.47
CA ASP A 111 18.04 -14.94 14.35
C ASP A 111 18.76 -14.35 15.56
N ASN A 112 18.30 -13.21 16.07
CA ASN A 112 18.82 -12.60 17.28
C ASN A 112 18.56 -13.47 18.53
N TRP A 113 17.42 -14.15 18.60
CA TRP A 113 17.12 -15.09 19.69
C TRP A 113 18.02 -16.33 19.61
N MET A 114 18.17 -16.92 18.42
CA MET A 114 19.04 -18.07 18.20
C MET A 114 20.51 -17.73 18.50
N SER A 115 21.00 -16.59 18.03
CA SER A 115 22.37 -16.12 18.31
C SER A 115 22.65 -15.97 19.81
N LYS A 116 21.66 -15.50 20.59
CA LYS A 116 21.76 -15.44 22.05
C LYS A 116 21.80 -16.81 22.68
N GLN A 117 21.01 -17.77 22.17
CA GLN A 117 20.99 -19.13 22.66
C GLN A 117 22.32 -19.86 22.34
N GLU A 118 22.84 -19.68 21.12
CA GLU A 118 24.16 -20.21 20.73
C GLU A 118 25.28 -19.64 21.61
N ALA A 119 25.30 -18.31 21.82
CA ALA A 119 26.28 -17.68 22.70
C ALA A 119 26.18 -18.17 24.15
N PHE A 120 24.97 -18.48 24.64
CA PHE A 120 24.77 -19.07 25.96
C PHE A 120 25.32 -20.50 26.03
N LEU A 121 25.09 -21.33 25.01
CA LEU A 121 25.56 -22.72 24.95
C LEU A 121 27.07 -22.85 24.72
N LEU A 122 27.67 -21.90 24.00
CA LEU A 122 29.13 -21.83 23.77
C LEU A 122 29.89 -21.28 24.97
N ASN A 123 29.22 -20.93 26.07
CA ASN A 123 29.88 -20.49 27.27
C ASN A 123 30.60 -21.67 27.95
N GLU A 124 31.92 -21.72 27.84
CA GLU A 124 32.78 -22.75 28.44
C GLU A 124 33.09 -22.50 29.94
N ASP A 125 32.42 -21.55 30.59
CA ASP A 125 32.56 -21.32 32.03
C ASP A 125 32.02 -22.54 32.82
N LEU A 126 32.94 -23.30 33.42
CA LEU A 126 32.64 -24.49 34.21
C LEU A 126 32.38 -24.17 35.68
N GLY A 127 32.54 -22.91 36.11
CA GLY A 127 32.56 -22.54 37.53
C GLY A 127 33.82 -23.05 38.25
N ASP A 128 34.22 -22.31 39.29
CA ASP A 128 35.38 -22.58 40.14
C ASP A 128 35.01 -23.14 41.54
N SER A 129 33.72 -23.29 41.82
CA SER A 129 33.18 -23.73 43.10
C SER A 129 31.86 -24.50 42.92
N LEU A 130 31.47 -25.26 43.95
CA LEU A 130 30.18 -25.97 43.95
C LEU A 130 29.00 -25.01 43.77
N ASP A 131 29.04 -23.86 44.47
CA ASP A 131 27.98 -22.84 44.40
C ASP A 131 27.91 -22.21 42.99
N SER A 132 29.05 -21.98 42.33
CA SER A 132 29.07 -21.45 40.96
C SER A 132 28.60 -22.48 39.92
N VAL A 133 28.92 -23.76 40.11
CA VAL A 133 28.39 -24.87 39.29
C VAL A 133 26.88 -25.05 39.46
N GLU A 134 26.36 -25.01 40.69
CA GLU A 134 24.90 -25.09 40.94
C GLU A 134 24.14 -23.89 40.34
N ALA A 135 24.73 -22.69 40.39
CA ALA A 135 24.16 -21.51 39.75
C ALA A 135 24.15 -21.62 38.21
N LEU A 136 25.20 -22.18 37.61
CA LEU A 136 25.28 -22.45 36.17
C LEU A 136 24.24 -23.50 35.73
N LEU A 137 24.09 -24.59 36.49
CA LEU A 137 23.06 -25.62 36.25
C LEU A 137 21.65 -25.02 36.26
N LYS A 138 21.34 -24.20 37.27
CA LYS A 138 20.04 -23.53 37.38
C LYS A 138 19.77 -22.52 36.25
N LYS A 139 20.82 -21.94 35.66
CA LYS A 139 20.70 -21.02 34.52
C LYS A 139 20.50 -21.78 33.20
N HIS A 140 20.87 -23.06 33.15
CA HIS A 140 20.74 -23.93 32.00
C HIS A 140 19.42 -24.72 31.97
N GLU A 141 18.76 -24.90 33.12
CA GLU A 141 17.35 -25.32 33.22
C GLU A 141 16.37 -24.23 32.75
#